data_AF-A0A2L0GP25-F1
#
_entry.id   AF-A0A2L0GP25-F1
#
_cell.length_a   1.000
_cell.length_b   1.000
_cell.length_c   1.000
_cell.angle_alpha   90.00
_cell.angle_beta   90.00
_cell.angle_gamma   90.00
#
_symmetry.space_group_name_H-M   'P 1'
#
loop_
_entity.id
_entity.type
_entity.pdbx_description
1 polymer ?
#
loop_
_entity_poly.entity_id
_entity_poly.type
_entity_poly.pdbx_seq_one_letter_code
_entity_poly.pdbx_strand_id
1 'polypeptide(L)'
;MGEIFNQLYMALISMLSLAFFGGLAFYIIHASNSRWREYELLYAAFEPREPLAKKLAGMVRISQPGFRWGHMSGDLKSHRHPPVVVGVHPDGLSLSIVPPFRYGCRDLFLPFAKMTVEPAAWDLSDKEYGIQMEGVDGIEILIFSNVMQWAAEHSEILGLMLQRAELLRKETIGKRADQVPALR
;
A
#
# COMPACT_ATOMS: atom_id res chain seq x y z
N MET A 1 35.97 -41.28 16.77
CA MET A 1 36.48 -40.29 15.80
C MET A 1 35.41 -39.86 14.79
N GLY A 2 34.74 -40.77 14.07
CA GLY A 2 33.75 -40.39 13.03
C GLY A 2 32.54 -39.57 13.51
N GLU A 3 32.06 -39.80 14.74
CA GLU A 3 30.90 -39.09 15.29
C GLU A 3 31.19 -37.62 15.61
N ILE A 4 32.40 -37.32 16.10
CA ILE A 4 32.86 -35.95 16.38
C ILE A 4 33.00 -35.16 15.07
N PHE A 5 33.54 -35.79 14.02
CA PHE A 5 33.64 -35.17 12.69
C PHE A 5 32.26 -34.88 12.09
N ASN A 6 31.30 -35.79 12.24
CA ASN A 6 29.93 -35.57 11.79
C ASN A 6 29.24 -34.45 12.57
N GLN A 7 29.41 -34.37 13.89
CA GLN A 7 28.86 -33.28 14.70
C GLN A 7 29.45 -31.92 14.30
N LEU A 8 30.77 -31.84 14.10
CA LEU A 8 31.43 -30.62 13.64
C LEU A 8 30.93 -30.19 12.25
N TYR A 9 30.78 -31.15 11.32
CA TYR A 9 30.27 -30.92 9.98
C TYR A 9 28.83 -30.41 10.00
N MET A 10 27.95 -31.05 10.76
CA MET A 10 26.55 -30.63 10.89
C MET A 10 26.43 -29.25 11.56
N ALA A 11 27.27 -28.95 12.55
CA ALA A 11 27.32 -27.64 13.18
C ALA A 11 27.75 -26.54 12.19
N LEU A 12 28.79 -26.80 11.39
CA LEU A 12 29.26 -25.87 10.35
C LEU A 12 28.19 -25.63 9.29
N ILE A 13 27.53 -26.68 8.79
CA ILE A 13 26.43 -26.54 7.82
C ILE A 13 25.27 -25.75 8.42
N SER A 14 24.92 -26.01 9.67
CA SER A 14 23.83 -25.32 10.35
C SER A 14 24.14 -23.84 10.54
N MET A 15 25.38 -23.50 10.93
CA MET A 15 25.83 -22.11 11.04
C MET A 15 25.84 -21.40 9.69
N LEU A 16 26.36 -22.04 8.64
CA LEU A 16 26.38 -21.46 7.28
C LEU A 16 24.98 -21.26 6.74
N SER A 17 24.09 -22.24 6.96
CA SER A 17 22.69 -22.16 6.56
C SER A 17 21.98 -21.04 7.32
N LEU A 18 22.16 -20.96 8.64
CA LEU A 18 21.58 -19.89 9.45
C LEU A 18 22.07 -18.49 9.00
N ALA A 19 23.37 -18.36 8.72
CA ALA A 19 23.94 -17.12 8.21
C ALA A 19 23.37 -16.74 6.83
N PHE A 20 23.20 -17.72 5.94
CA PHE A 20 22.64 -17.49 4.61
C PHE A 20 21.16 -17.10 4.68
N PHE A 21 20.33 -17.88 5.38
CA PHE A 21 18.91 -17.59 5.55
C PHE A 21 18.67 -16.30 6.32
N GLY A 22 19.43 -16.06 7.39
CA GLY A 22 19.37 -14.83 8.17
C GLY A 22 19.80 -13.61 7.36
N GLY A 23 20.88 -13.72 6.59
CA GLY A 23 21.35 -12.67 5.67
C GLY A 23 20.33 -12.35 4.57
N LEU A 24 19.73 -13.38 3.97
CA LEU A 24 18.68 -13.21 2.95
C LEU A 24 17.44 -12.54 3.55
N ALA A 25 16.98 -12.98 4.72
CA ALA A 25 15.84 -12.37 5.41
C ALA A 25 16.12 -10.91 5.77
N PHE A 26 17.31 -10.61 6.29
CA PHE A 26 17.75 -9.25 6.60
C PHE A 26 17.78 -8.38 5.34
N TYR A 27 18.32 -8.88 4.23
CA TYR A 27 18.36 -8.16 2.96
C TYR A 27 16.96 -7.82 2.44
N ILE A 28 16.02 -8.76 2.50
CA ILE A 28 14.63 -8.53 2.07
C ILE A 28 13.96 -7.46 2.94
N ILE A 29 14.12 -7.54 4.27
CA ILE A 29 13.59 -6.54 5.20
C ILE A 29 14.22 -5.17 4.92
N HIS A 30 15.54 -5.11 4.78
CA HIS A 30 16.27 -3.88 4.51
C HIS A 30 15.84 -3.21 3.20
N ALA A 31 15.72 -3.99 2.12
CA ALA A 31 15.26 -3.49 0.82
C ALA A 31 13.81 -2.97 0.87
N SER A 32 12.93 -3.66 1.58
CA SER A 32 11.55 -3.22 1.79
C SER A 32 11.50 -1.90 2.57
N ASN A 33 12.31 -1.80 3.62
CA ASN A 33 12.36 -0.63 4.50
C ASN A 33 12.94 0.60 3.81
N SER A 34 13.96 0.43 2.97
CA SER A 34 14.57 1.54 2.23
C SER A 34 13.54 2.30 1.41
N ARG A 35 12.65 1.58 0.71
CA ARG A 35 11.57 2.20 -0.08
C ARG A 35 10.52 2.87 0.79
N TRP A 36 10.18 2.24 1.92
CA TRP A 36 9.20 2.81 2.85
C TRP A 36 9.69 4.13 3.45
N ARG A 37 10.99 4.23 3.74
CA ARG A 37 11.61 5.47 4.23
C ARG A 37 11.52 6.64 3.25
N GLU A 38 11.52 6.38 1.94
CA GLU A 38 11.29 7.43 0.94
C GLU A 38 9.90 8.06 1.12
N TYR A 39 8.90 7.23 1.44
CA TYR A 39 7.55 7.70 1.75
C TYR A 39 7.44 8.33 3.13
N GLU A 40 8.21 7.87 4.12
CA GLU A 40 8.28 8.52 5.43
C GLU A 40 8.74 9.97 5.32
N LEU A 41 9.65 10.31 4.40
CA LEU A 41 10.08 11.70 4.21
C LEU A 41 8.94 12.59 3.68
N LEU A 42 7.99 12.01 2.95
CA LEU A 42 6.88 12.73 2.31
C LEU A 42 5.63 12.77 3.20
N TYR A 43 5.40 11.71 3.97
CA TYR A 43 4.22 11.49 4.81
C TYR A 43 4.57 11.43 6.31
N ALA A 44 5.66 12.09 6.69
CA ALA A 44 6.33 11.95 7.98
C ALA A 44 5.34 11.94 9.16
N ALA A 45 5.53 10.92 9.99
CA ALA A 45 4.63 10.53 11.07
C ALA A 45 4.23 11.71 11.97
N PHE A 46 2.93 11.94 11.99
CA PHE A 46 2.20 12.61 13.04
C PHE A 46 2.51 11.96 14.40
N GLU A 47 2.43 12.71 15.50
CA GLU A 47 2.56 12.14 16.85
C GLU A 47 1.58 10.97 17.02
N PRO A 48 1.98 9.87 17.67
CA PRO A 48 1.18 8.66 17.75
C PRO A 48 -0.10 8.91 18.56
N ARG A 49 -1.19 9.24 17.87
CA ARG A 49 -2.55 9.13 18.41
C ARG A 49 -3.01 7.68 18.27
N GLU A 50 -3.79 7.21 19.24
CA GLU A 50 -4.44 5.91 19.09
C GLU A 50 -5.54 6.03 18.02
N PRO A 51 -5.51 5.20 16.96
CA PRO A 51 -6.55 5.23 15.95
C PRO A 51 -7.86 4.70 16.53
N LEU A 52 -8.96 5.25 16.03
CA LEU A 52 -10.33 4.84 16.34
C LEU A 52 -10.58 3.38 15.96
N ALA A 53 -9.98 2.93 14.85
CA ALA A 53 -10.11 1.58 14.36
C ALA A 53 -8.87 1.16 13.54
N LYS A 54 -8.55 -0.15 13.51
CA LYS A 54 -7.47 -0.71 12.69
C LYS A 54 -7.95 -1.92 11.91
N LYS A 55 -7.52 -2.07 10.65
CA LYS A 55 -7.77 -3.25 9.83
C LYS A 55 -6.56 -3.60 8.98
N LEU A 56 -6.30 -4.90 8.84
CA LEU A 56 -5.30 -5.40 7.90
C LEU A 56 -5.81 -5.15 6.48
N ALA A 57 -5.10 -4.30 5.73
CA ALA A 57 -5.44 -3.98 4.35
C ALA A 57 -4.83 -4.96 3.34
N GLY A 58 -3.86 -5.76 3.77
CA GLY A 58 -3.09 -6.61 2.87
C GLY A 58 -2.08 -5.78 2.08
N MET A 59 -1.79 -6.20 0.84
CA MET A 59 -0.83 -5.49 -0.01
C MET A 59 -1.37 -4.14 -0.45
N VAL A 60 -0.51 -3.13 -0.42
CA VAL A 60 -0.78 -1.80 -0.97
C VAL A 60 0.21 -1.51 -2.08
N ARG A 61 -0.26 -0.85 -3.14
CA ARG A 61 0.57 -0.42 -4.27
C ARG A 61 0.75 1.08 -4.18
N ILE A 62 1.99 1.51 -4.29
CA ILE A 62 2.36 2.92 -4.28
C ILE A 62 3.03 3.23 -5.62
N SER A 63 2.50 4.22 -6.35
CA SER A 63 2.96 4.60 -7.70
C SER A 63 3.05 6.12 -7.87
N GLN A 64 3.91 6.61 -8.75
CA GLN A 64 3.90 8.01 -9.21
C GLN A 64 2.67 8.28 -10.10
N PRO A 65 2.20 9.53 -10.29
CA PRO A 65 0.89 9.83 -10.83
C PRO A 65 1.03 9.91 -12.35
N GLY A 66 -0.07 9.79 -13.08
CA GLY A 66 -0.07 10.11 -14.51
C GLY A 66 0.41 9.00 -15.44
N PHE A 67 0.68 7.78 -14.96
CA PHE A 67 0.84 6.62 -15.85
C PHE A 67 -0.48 5.86 -16.05
N ARG A 68 -1.49 6.56 -16.61
CA ARG A 68 -2.80 5.99 -16.94
C ARG A 68 -2.92 5.74 -18.45
N TRP A 69 -2.38 4.63 -18.95
CA TRP A 69 -2.63 4.14 -20.31
C TRP A 69 -3.23 2.73 -20.30
N GLY A 70 -4.56 2.66 -20.16
CA GLY A 70 -5.36 1.45 -20.36
C GLY A 70 -4.98 0.23 -19.51
N HIS A 71 -5.43 -0.94 -19.96
CA HIS A 71 -5.23 -2.27 -19.34
C HIS A 71 -3.77 -2.76 -19.37
N MET A 72 -2.83 -1.92 -19.83
CA MET A 72 -1.41 -2.24 -20.00
C MET A 72 -0.50 -1.19 -19.37
N SER A 73 -0.86 -0.65 -18.21
CA SER A 73 0.10 0.03 -17.33
C SER A 73 1.01 -1.01 -16.66
N GLY A 74 1.82 -1.67 -17.49
CA GLY A 74 2.99 -2.44 -17.09
C GLY A 74 3.95 -1.48 -16.39
N ASP A 75 3.92 -1.55 -15.07
CA ASP A 75 4.39 -0.47 -14.24
C ASP A 75 5.91 -0.51 -14.05
N LEU A 76 6.62 0.40 -14.71
CA LEU A 76 8.06 0.57 -14.51
C LEU A 76 8.40 1.22 -13.15
N LYS A 77 7.42 1.72 -12.38
CA LYS A 77 7.66 2.45 -11.12
C LYS A 77 6.69 2.16 -9.96
N SER A 78 5.70 1.27 -10.09
CA SER A 78 4.96 0.83 -8.91
C SER A 78 5.72 -0.19 -8.12
N HIS A 79 5.66 0.00 -6.82
CA HIS A 79 6.14 -0.98 -5.88
C HIS A 79 4.94 -1.56 -5.14
N ARG A 80 4.87 -2.90 -5.12
CA ARG A 80 3.98 -3.64 -4.25
C ARG A 80 4.67 -3.74 -2.90
N HIS A 81 3.99 -3.25 -1.87
CA HIS A 81 4.52 -3.26 -0.52
C HIS A 81 3.99 -4.44 0.29
N PRO A 82 4.72 -4.84 1.36
CA PRO A 82 4.26 -5.86 2.28
C PRO A 82 2.88 -5.52 2.85
N PRO A 83 2.21 -6.48 3.50
CA PRO A 83 0.93 -6.23 4.15
C PRO A 83 1.00 -5.03 5.08
N VAL A 84 0.06 -4.10 4.92
CA VAL A 84 -0.08 -2.92 5.78
C VAL A 84 -1.39 -2.98 6.57
N VAL A 85 -1.37 -2.38 7.75
CA VAL A 85 -2.54 -2.09 8.57
C VAL A 85 -2.95 -0.65 8.30
N VAL A 86 -4.22 -0.46 7.96
CA VAL A 86 -4.84 0.86 7.90
C VAL A 86 -5.44 1.16 9.26
N GLY A 87 -5.04 2.29 9.84
CA GLY A 87 -5.65 2.88 11.04
C GLY A 87 -6.46 4.12 10.66
N VAL A 88 -7.66 4.25 11.23
CA VAL A 88 -8.51 5.42 11.04
C VAL A 88 -8.33 6.37 12.21
N HIS A 89 -8.01 7.63 11.93
CA HIS A 89 -7.90 8.71 12.91
C HIS A 89 -8.96 9.78 12.59
N PRO A 90 -9.29 10.67 13.55
CA PRO A 90 -10.24 11.76 13.30
C PRO A 90 -9.82 12.70 12.15
N ASP A 91 -8.52 12.86 11.95
CA ASP A 91 -7.88 13.80 11.04
C ASP A 91 -7.23 13.14 9.82
N GLY A 92 -7.21 11.81 9.73
CA GLY A 92 -6.60 11.12 8.60
C GLY A 92 -6.56 9.59 8.71
N LEU A 93 -5.75 8.97 7.85
CA LEU A 93 -5.47 7.54 7.85
C LEU A 93 -4.00 7.30 8.18
N SER A 94 -3.70 6.27 8.95
CA SER A 94 -2.33 5.79 9.14
C SER A 94 -2.10 4.48 8.41
N LEU A 95 -0.95 4.33 7.74
CA LEU A 95 -0.49 3.08 7.15
C LEU A 95 0.70 2.54 7.94
N SER A 96 0.56 1.33 8.48
CA SER A 96 1.61 0.66 9.26
C SER A 96 2.00 -0.65 8.59
N ILE A 97 3.28 -0.87 8.32
CA ILE A 97 3.75 -2.18 7.86
C ILE A 97 3.58 -3.23 8.97
N VAL A 98 3.12 -4.42 8.59
CA VAL A 98 2.97 -5.56 9.52
C VAL A 98 4.34 -6.19 9.87
N PRO A 99 4.57 -6.64 11.12
CA PRO A 99 5.75 -7.44 11.45
C PRO A 99 5.92 -8.67 10.55
N PRO A 100 7.15 -9.08 10.21
CA PRO A 100 8.45 -8.59 10.68
C PRO A 100 8.98 -7.37 9.90
N PHE A 101 8.30 -6.91 8.86
CA PHE A 101 8.78 -5.81 8.00
C PHE A 101 8.64 -4.42 8.63
N ARG A 102 8.01 -4.32 9.81
CA ARG A 102 7.87 -3.06 10.55
C ARG A 102 9.19 -2.56 11.15
N TYR A 103 10.16 -3.44 11.42
CA TYR A 103 11.37 -3.08 12.15
C TYR A 103 12.21 -2.07 11.36
N GLY A 104 12.24 -0.81 11.81
CA GLY A 104 13.01 0.27 11.18
C GLY A 104 12.21 1.18 10.23
N CYS A 105 10.88 1.00 10.18
CA CYS A 105 9.91 1.81 9.45
C CYS A 105 8.96 2.52 10.41
N ARG A 106 8.67 3.79 10.16
CA ARG A 106 7.62 4.57 10.82
C ARG A 106 6.29 4.40 10.10
N ASP A 107 5.22 4.63 10.85
CA ASP A 107 3.87 4.63 10.28
C ASP A 107 3.71 5.88 9.39
N LEU A 108 3.11 5.73 8.21
CA LEU A 108 2.80 6.85 7.32
C LEU A 108 1.47 7.46 7.72
N PHE A 109 1.38 8.79 7.77
CA PHE A 109 0.12 9.47 8.07
C PHE A 109 -0.39 10.24 6.85
N LEU A 110 -1.65 10.00 6.49
CA LEU A 110 -2.36 10.55 5.35
C LEU A 110 -3.47 11.48 5.88
N PRO A 111 -3.20 12.78 6.08
CA PRO A 111 -4.20 13.72 6.60
C PRO A 111 -5.33 13.92 5.58
N PHE A 112 -6.59 13.87 6.04
CA PHE A 112 -7.75 14.08 5.17
C PHE A 112 -7.72 15.42 4.43
N ALA A 113 -7.17 16.45 5.07
CA ALA A 113 -7.07 17.78 4.48
C ALA A 113 -6.25 17.84 3.18
N LYS A 114 -5.31 16.90 2.98
CA LYS A 114 -4.47 16.82 1.78
C LYS A 114 -4.77 15.57 0.95
N MET A 115 -5.83 14.85 1.30
CA MET A 115 -6.14 13.55 0.72
C MET A 115 -7.34 13.67 -0.22
N THR A 116 -7.20 13.11 -1.41
CA THR A 116 -8.29 12.91 -2.36
C THR A 116 -8.43 11.42 -2.65
N VAL A 117 -9.67 10.96 -2.76
CA VAL A 117 -9.96 9.59 -3.17
C VAL A 117 -10.50 9.62 -4.59
N GLU A 118 -9.85 8.88 -5.49
CA GLU A 118 -10.24 8.71 -6.87
C GLU A 118 -10.59 7.26 -7.17
N PRO A 119 -11.52 7.00 -8.11
CA PRO A 119 -11.68 5.65 -8.64
C PRO A 119 -10.40 5.25 -9.38
N ALA A 120 -9.89 4.06 -9.08
CA ALA A 120 -8.73 3.50 -9.74
C ALA A 120 -9.00 2.06 -10.18
N ALA A 121 -8.51 1.69 -11.36
CA ALA A 121 -8.52 0.31 -11.82
C ALA A 121 -7.21 -0.34 -11.34
N TRP A 122 -7.32 -1.44 -10.60
CA TRP A 122 -6.17 -2.27 -10.23
C TRP A 122 -6.36 -3.63 -10.88
N ASP A 123 -5.40 -4.02 -11.71
CA ASP A 123 -5.39 -5.33 -12.40
C ASP A 123 -6.70 -5.54 -13.18
N LEU A 124 -7.46 -6.60 -12.88
CA LEU A 124 -8.77 -6.92 -13.49
C LEU A 124 -9.97 -6.39 -12.69
N SER A 125 -9.74 -5.60 -11.62
CA SER A 125 -10.77 -5.10 -10.72
C SER A 125 -11.02 -3.60 -10.94
N ASP A 126 -12.21 -3.27 -11.44
CA ASP A 126 -12.65 -1.87 -11.67
C ASP A 126 -13.20 -1.18 -10.40
N LYS A 127 -13.19 -1.88 -9.27
CA LYS A 127 -13.85 -1.43 -8.03
C LYS A 127 -12.92 -0.81 -7.03
N GLU A 128 -11.64 -0.63 -7.34
CA GLU A 128 -10.65 -0.17 -6.37
C GLU A 128 -10.57 1.35 -6.26
N TYR A 129 -9.95 1.82 -5.19
CA TYR A 129 -9.82 3.24 -4.88
C TYR A 129 -8.33 3.60 -4.78
N GLY A 130 -7.96 4.67 -5.49
CA GLY A 130 -6.67 5.32 -5.36
C GLY A 130 -6.79 6.47 -4.38
N ILE A 131 -5.92 6.48 -3.38
CA ILE A 131 -5.70 7.64 -2.52
C ILE A 131 -4.59 8.47 -3.17
N GLN A 132 -4.89 9.73 -3.47
CA GLN A 132 -3.93 10.71 -3.96
C GLN A 132 -3.72 11.77 -2.89
N MET A 133 -2.50 12.27 -2.80
CA MET A 133 -2.10 13.23 -1.78
C MET A 133 -1.63 14.52 -2.44
N GLU A 134 -2.14 15.65 -1.98
CA GLU A 134 -1.81 16.99 -2.48
C GLU A 134 -0.40 17.41 -2.01
N GLY A 135 0.42 17.90 -2.94
CA GLY A 135 1.74 18.46 -2.66
C GLY A 135 2.88 17.45 -2.51
N VAL A 136 2.57 16.15 -2.56
CA VAL A 136 3.57 15.14 -2.90
C VAL A 136 3.56 15.05 -4.41
N ASP A 137 4.72 15.00 -5.08
CA ASP A 137 4.86 14.79 -6.53
C ASP A 137 4.33 13.41 -6.94
N GLY A 138 3.03 13.24 -6.71
CA GLY A 138 2.22 12.30 -7.41
C GLY A 138 2.12 10.89 -6.88
N ILE A 139 2.34 10.70 -5.60
CA ILE A 139 2.22 9.34 -5.07
C ILE A 139 0.73 8.98 -4.94
N GLU A 140 0.29 8.04 -5.77
CA GLU A 140 -1.02 7.38 -5.69
C GLU A 140 -0.85 6.08 -4.90
N ILE A 141 -1.60 5.97 -3.81
CA ILE A 141 -1.67 4.80 -2.93
C ILE A 141 -2.96 4.06 -3.26
N LEU A 142 -2.84 2.92 -3.93
CA LEU A 142 -3.99 2.10 -4.29
C LEU A 142 -4.34 1.16 -3.13
N ILE A 143 -5.62 1.12 -2.78
CA ILE A 143 -6.15 0.30 -1.68
C ILE A 143 -7.45 -0.39 -2.14
N PHE A 144 -7.62 -1.64 -1.72
CA PHE A 144 -8.84 -2.40 -1.98
C PHE A 144 -10.09 -1.72 -1.41
N SER A 145 -11.19 -1.81 -2.14
CA SER A 145 -12.45 -1.14 -1.79
C SER A 145 -13.08 -1.62 -0.49
N ASN A 146 -12.93 -2.90 -0.15
CA ASN A 146 -13.42 -3.45 1.12
C ASN A 146 -12.72 -2.83 2.36
N VAL A 147 -11.49 -2.35 2.22
CA VAL A 147 -10.75 -1.67 3.28
C VAL A 147 -11.20 -0.21 3.36
N MET A 148 -11.34 0.44 2.21
CA MET A 148 -11.80 1.84 2.15
C MET A 148 -13.24 2.00 2.63
N GLN A 149 -14.14 1.10 2.24
CA GLN A 149 -15.52 1.07 2.73
C GLN A 149 -15.58 0.87 4.25
N TRP A 150 -14.80 -0.09 4.76
CA TRP A 150 -14.68 -0.29 6.21
C TRP A 150 -14.12 0.96 6.93
N ALA A 151 -13.12 1.63 6.35
CA ALA A 151 -12.57 2.84 6.94
C ALA A 151 -13.61 3.98 6.94
N ALA A 152 -14.46 4.06 5.92
CA ALA A 152 -15.54 5.04 5.82
C ALA A 152 -16.68 4.80 6.83
N GLU A 153 -16.91 3.55 7.27
CA GLU A 153 -17.82 3.27 8.39
C GLU A 153 -17.38 3.95 9.69
N HIS A 154 -16.09 4.27 9.81
CA HIS A 154 -15.47 4.87 10.99
C HIS A 154 -15.05 6.34 10.78
N SER A 155 -15.30 6.92 9.59
CA SER A 155 -14.97 8.31 9.27
C SER A 155 -15.95 8.89 8.26
N GLU A 156 -16.74 9.87 8.70
CA GLU A 156 -17.71 10.58 7.86
C GLU A 156 -17.03 11.30 6.70
N ILE A 157 -15.86 11.91 6.94
CA ILE A 157 -15.07 12.60 5.92
C ILE A 157 -14.69 11.62 4.80
N LEU A 158 -14.21 10.43 5.17
CA LEU A 158 -13.85 9.41 4.20
C LEU A 158 -15.08 8.88 3.45
N GLY A 159 -16.23 8.76 4.13
CA GLY A 159 -17.51 8.41 3.51
C GLY A 159 -17.90 9.40 2.42
N LEU A 160 -17.80 10.71 2.67
CA LEU A 160 -18.07 11.75 1.67
C LEU A 160 -17.08 11.69 0.49
N MET A 161 -15.80 11.43 0.75
CA MET A 161 -14.79 11.25 -0.30
C MET A 161 -15.09 10.04 -1.19
N LEU A 162 -15.54 8.93 -0.62
CA LEU A 162 -15.94 7.74 -1.39
C LEU A 162 -17.19 8.00 -2.24
N GLN A 163 -18.20 8.69 -1.71
CA GLN A 163 -19.38 9.07 -2.48
C GLN A 163 -19.00 9.94 -3.69
N ARG A 164 -18.10 10.92 -3.51
CA ARG A 164 -17.55 11.71 -4.62
C ARG A 164 -16.86 10.81 -5.64
N ALA A 165 -16.01 9.88 -5.21
CA ALA A 165 -15.30 8.96 -6.10
C ALA A 165 -16.27 8.06 -6.90
N GLU A 166 -17.35 7.60 -6.28
CA GLU A 166 -18.38 6.80 -6.95
C GLU A 166 -19.17 7.60 -8.00
N LEU A 167 -19.49 8.86 -7.72
CA LEU A 167 -20.12 9.75 -8.69
C LEU A 167 -19.22 9.95 -9.91
N LEU A 168 -17.92 10.22 -9.69
CA LEU A 168 -16.93 10.35 -10.76
C LEU A 168 -16.80 9.06 -11.59
N ARG A 169 -16.86 7.88 -10.94
CA ARG A 169 -16.85 6.59 -11.62
C ARG A 169 -18.07 6.45 -12.54
N LYS A 170 -19.27 6.81 -12.07
CA LYS A 170 -20.51 6.76 -12.88
C LYS A 170 -20.46 7.71 -14.07
N GLU A 171 -19.97 8.94 -13.90
CA GLU A 171 -19.79 9.88 -15.00
C GLU A 171 -18.81 9.38 -16.06
N THR A 172 -17.71 8.76 -15.62
CA THR A 172 -16.68 8.21 -16.52
C THR A 172 -17.22 7.03 -17.33
N ILE A 173 -18.01 6.14 -16.70
CA ILE A 173 -18.67 5.03 -17.39
C ILE A 173 -19.74 5.54 -18.37
N GLY A 174 -20.55 6.53 -17.97
CA GLY A 174 -21.57 7.14 -18.82
C GLY A 174 -20.98 7.74 -20.11
N LYS A 175 -19.89 8.51 -19.99
CA LYS A 175 -19.16 9.07 -21.15
C LYS A 175 -18.59 8.00 -22.07
N ARG A 176 -18.22 6.83 -21.53
CA ARG A 176 -17.65 5.72 -22.32
C ARG A 176 -18.73 4.95 -23.09
N ALA A 177 -19.95 4.87 -22.55
CA ALA A 177 -21.10 4.27 -23.23
C ALA A 177 -21.58 5.10 -24.43
N ASP A 178 -21.54 6.43 -24.32
CA ASP A 178 -21.94 7.35 -25.40
C ASP A 178 -20.93 7.41 -26.56
N GLN A 179 -19.70 6.90 -26.36
CA GLN A 179 -18.63 6.89 -27.36
C GLN A 179 -18.52 5.58 -28.15
N VAL A 180 -19.38 4.58 -27.92
CA VAL A 180 -19.44 3.38 -28.75
C VAL A 180 -20.37 3.69 -29.94
N PRO A 181 -19.85 3.96 -31.15
CA PRO A 181 -20.72 4.08 -32.30
C PRO A 181 -21.46 2.76 -32.46
N ALA A 182 -22.79 2.81 -32.54
CA ALA A 182 -23.60 1.66 -32.87
C ALA A 182 -23.06 1.06 -34.17
N LEU A 183 -22.41 -0.09 -34.06
CA LEU A 183 -22.03 -0.91 -35.21
C LEU A 183 -23.34 -1.29 -35.91
N ARG A 184 -23.66 -0.54 -36.96
CA ARG A 184 -24.65 -0.89 -37.99
C ARG A 184 -23.96 -1.66 -39.09
#